data_AF-B0WVX5-F1
#
_entry.id   AF-B0WVX5-F1
#
_cell.length_a   1.000
_cell.length_b   1.000
_cell.length_c   1.000
_cell.angle_alpha   90.00
_cell.angle_beta   90.00
_cell.angle_gamma   90.00
#
_symmetry.space_group_name_H-M   'P 1'
#
loop_
_entity.id
_entity.type
_entity.pdbx_description
1 polymer ?
#
loop_
_entity_poly.entity_id
_entity_poly.type
_entity_poly.pdbx_seq_one_letter_code
_entity_poly.pdbx_strand_id
1 'polypeptide(L)'
;MFWGFSEALDHYEEYRKSLDASEDIPPELNILLFGLGDPRHVLKSAARAFKHGTRLNFYLLEGCLELVARNLLLTTVAFESGQLLSVRGKVHLFMDLFGNTLVRPFSSGYVNAKAAVLTRMVTDLEWGERIAPIFSLEGLRYKERDQLEDVFHFWTNREKHVFNVAHYWDGNFARVRAALGTRYDNKMGAFDWDLHMRLRENGAKQVCPQEYKHWRDTGIAFTFPEYEHSDPNKTMAVGLSRNGDSYMHRGLVGDISTGPYISFGVKCPEEKLASSKHGVNEYRSTDVTERNVFEIMYEIQERKDYEFDAKDIHKYGSYVLDSGKNLNKDKIRAEPVEACKYDQPLISCENVKINFLSVEDVLKIQTKANQRNKYDIIVVANNYFSFLKDDFPQLFKDGALVCFETRQFTTFSKEEISAFTTQIRDYAKDCHLKPLTNFGINIPYSILKYRNISQTQ
;
A
#
# COMPACT_ATOMS: atom_id res chain seq x y z
N MET A 1 6.26 4.77 5.54
CA MET A 1 4.81 5.04 5.45
C MET A 1 4.13 3.72 5.11
N PHE A 2 2.90 3.45 5.57
CA PHE A 2 2.24 2.13 5.37
C PHE A 2 1.36 2.06 4.12
N TRP A 3 1.28 3.17 3.40
CA TRP A 3 0.75 3.30 2.05
C TRP A 3 1.44 4.51 1.41
N GLY A 4 1.58 4.49 0.10
CA GLY A 4 2.09 5.63 -0.66
C GLY A 4 1.00 6.63 -1.10
N PHE A 5 1.43 7.62 -1.88
CA PHE A 5 0.66 8.80 -2.28
C PHE A 5 0.45 8.90 -3.79
N SER A 6 0.54 7.76 -4.49
CA SER A 6 0.14 7.64 -5.88
C SER A 6 -0.91 6.57 -6.05
N GLU A 7 -1.68 6.68 -7.14
CA GLU A 7 -2.51 5.56 -7.59
C GLU A 7 -1.68 4.35 -8.01
N ALA A 8 -2.32 3.18 -7.94
CA ALA A 8 -1.75 1.92 -8.38
C ALA A 8 -1.48 1.92 -9.89
N LEU A 9 -0.27 1.54 -10.27
CA LEU A 9 0.15 1.39 -11.66
C LEU A 9 0.29 -0.08 -12.04
N ASP A 10 -0.15 -0.41 -13.25
CA ASP A 10 0.22 -1.65 -13.94
C ASP A 10 1.57 -1.44 -14.64
N HIS A 11 2.63 -2.06 -14.12
CA HIS A 11 3.98 -1.81 -14.61
C HIS A 11 4.25 -2.38 -15.99
N TYR A 12 3.52 -3.44 -16.39
CA TYR A 12 3.63 -3.98 -17.74
C TYR A 12 3.13 -2.95 -18.75
N GLU A 13 1.94 -2.39 -18.51
CA GLU A 13 1.34 -1.36 -19.35
C GLU A 13 2.17 -0.07 -19.36
N GLU A 14 2.70 0.35 -18.21
CA GLU A 14 3.54 1.54 -18.13
C GLU A 14 4.87 1.37 -18.87
N TYR A 15 5.47 0.19 -18.79
CA TYR A 15 6.65 -0.12 -19.59
C TYR A 15 6.32 -0.13 -21.08
N ARG A 16 5.24 -0.79 -21.50
CA ARG A 16 4.81 -0.81 -22.92
C ARG A 16 4.60 0.60 -23.49
N LYS A 17 4.01 1.51 -22.71
CA LYS A 17 3.82 2.92 -23.09
C LYS A 17 5.13 3.72 -23.18
N SER A 18 6.19 3.27 -22.52
CA SER A 18 7.50 3.92 -22.56
C SER A 18 8.33 3.55 -23.79
N LEU A 19 7.95 2.47 -24.48
CA LEU A 19 8.60 1.94 -25.67
C LEU A 19 8.00 2.53 -26.96
N ASP A 20 8.79 2.57 -28.03
CA ASP A 20 8.26 2.83 -29.35
C ASP A 20 7.34 1.68 -29.82
N ALA A 21 6.44 1.95 -30.76
CA ALA A 21 5.43 0.98 -31.19
C ALA A 21 6.05 -0.32 -31.76
N SER A 22 7.24 -0.22 -32.34
CA SER A 22 8.01 -1.31 -32.95
C SER A 22 8.91 -2.10 -32.00
N GLU A 23 9.09 -1.63 -30.76
CA GLU A 23 9.90 -2.34 -29.77
C GLU A 23 9.06 -3.44 -29.10
N ASP A 24 9.61 -4.65 -29.05
CA ASP A 24 9.01 -5.78 -28.34
C ASP A 24 9.25 -5.68 -26.83
N ILE A 25 8.27 -6.13 -26.05
CA ILE A 25 8.42 -6.25 -24.60
C ILE A 25 9.27 -7.50 -24.31
N PRO A 26 10.29 -7.43 -23.44
CA PRO A 26 11.09 -8.58 -23.08
C PRO A 26 10.25 -9.68 -22.41
N PRO A 27 10.72 -10.95 -22.46
CA PRO A 27 10.01 -12.07 -21.83
C PRO A 27 9.97 -11.96 -20.30
N GLU A 28 10.89 -11.20 -19.70
CA GLU A 28 10.89 -10.93 -18.26
C GLU A 28 11.17 -9.45 -17.98
N LEU A 29 10.49 -8.89 -16.97
CA LEU A 29 10.73 -7.54 -16.46
C LEU A 29 11.11 -7.60 -14.98
N ASN A 30 12.27 -7.05 -14.63
CA ASN A 30 12.70 -6.87 -13.25
C ASN A 30 12.31 -5.47 -12.76
N ILE A 31 11.49 -5.43 -11.71
CA ILE A 31 10.84 -4.22 -11.22
C ILE A 31 11.31 -3.94 -9.78
N LEU A 32 12.08 -2.88 -9.55
CA LEU A 32 12.46 -2.45 -8.22
C LEU A 32 11.38 -1.52 -7.64
N LEU A 33 10.78 -1.92 -6.52
CA LEU A 33 9.91 -1.06 -5.71
C LEU A 33 10.69 -0.61 -4.47
N PHE A 34 11.15 0.63 -4.48
CA PHE A 34 12.00 1.21 -3.43
C PHE A 34 11.18 2.04 -2.44
N GLY A 35 10.75 1.38 -1.36
CA GLY A 35 10.14 2.01 -0.19
C GLY A 35 8.67 2.40 -0.31
N LEU A 36 7.92 1.75 -1.18
CA LEU A 36 6.51 2.07 -1.48
C LEU A 36 5.58 1.79 -0.29
N GLY A 37 5.92 0.81 0.56
CA GLY A 37 5.23 0.53 1.81
C GLY A 37 3.94 -0.28 1.68
N ASP A 38 3.46 -0.52 0.46
CA ASP A 38 2.23 -1.27 0.18
C ASP A 38 2.25 -2.01 -1.17
N PRO A 39 1.38 -3.03 -1.38
CA PRO A 39 1.45 -3.88 -2.56
C PRO A 39 0.63 -3.37 -3.75
N ARG A 40 0.10 -2.13 -3.76
CA ARG A 40 -0.83 -1.66 -4.82
C ARG A 40 -0.32 -1.88 -6.24
N HIS A 41 0.97 -1.63 -6.43
CA HIS A 41 1.68 -1.71 -7.70
C HIS A 41 1.81 -3.16 -8.16
N VAL A 42 2.13 -4.05 -7.23
CA VAL A 42 2.18 -5.49 -7.44
C VAL A 42 0.79 -6.01 -7.79
N LEU A 43 -0.22 -5.69 -6.98
CA LEU A 43 -1.58 -6.18 -7.15
C LEU A 43 -2.20 -5.70 -8.47
N LYS A 44 -2.02 -4.43 -8.83
CA LYS A 44 -2.56 -3.90 -10.09
C LYS A 44 -1.94 -4.58 -11.31
N SER A 45 -0.63 -4.84 -11.29
CA SER A 45 0.06 -5.53 -12.37
C SER A 45 -0.31 -7.02 -12.41
N ALA A 46 -0.39 -7.67 -11.24
CA ALA A 46 -0.70 -9.08 -11.14
C ALA A 46 -2.14 -9.41 -11.57
N ALA A 47 -3.09 -8.52 -11.31
CA ALA A 47 -4.46 -8.62 -11.79
C ALA A 47 -4.53 -8.76 -13.32
N ARG A 48 -3.62 -8.11 -14.07
CA ARG A 48 -3.58 -8.14 -15.54
C ARG A 48 -2.57 -9.14 -16.10
N ALA A 49 -1.79 -9.81 -15.26
CA ALA A 49 -0.69 -10.68 -15.68
C ALA A 49 -1.12 -11.90 -16.51
N PHE A 50 -2.39 -12.30 -16.43
CA PHE A 50 -2.95 -13.37 -17.26
C PHE A 50 -3.09 -12.97 -18.75
N LYS A 51 -3.02 -11.68 -19.08
CA LYS A 51 -3.17 -11.15 -20.44
C LYS A 51 -1.90 -11.19 -21.28
N HIS A 52 -0.74 -11.32 -20.64
CA HIS A 52 0.55 -11.19 -21.31
C HIS A 52 1.50 -12.33 -20.96
N GLY A 53 2.40 -12.65 -21.89
CA GLY A 53 3.40 -13.70 -21.73
C GLY A 53 4.66 -13.28 -20.96
N THR A 54 4.79 -12.00 -20.62
CA THR A 54 5.94 -11.47 -19.88
C THR A 54 5.85 -11.79 -18.39
N ARG A 55 6.93 -12.33 -17.83
CA ARG A 55 7.07 -12.56 -16.40
C ARG A 55 7.48 -11.28 -15.67
N LEU A 56 6.76 -10.94 -14.61
CA LEU A 56 7.02 -9.76 -13.77
C LEU A 56 7.73 -10.19 -12.48
N ASN A 57 8.99 -9.81 -12.34
CA ASN A 57 9.79 -10.05 -11.15
C ASN A 57 9.88 -8.76 -10.33
N PHE A 58 9.03 -8.63 -9.31
CA PHE A 58 9.07 -7.53 -8.36
C PHE A 58 10.17 -7.74 -7.33
N TYR A 59 10.91 -6.69 -7.00
CA TYR A 59 11.91 -6.65 -5.94
C TYR A 59 11.54 -5.54 -4.98
N LEU A 60 11.08 -5.92 -3.78
CA LEU A 60 10.58 -4.98 -2.78
C LEU A 60 11.69 -4.70 -1.78
N LEU A 61 12.06 -3.43 -1.64
CA LEU A 61 13.00 -2.98 -0.62
C LEU A 61 12.31 -2.00 0.32
N GLU A 62 12.08 -2.45 1.54
CA GLU A 62 11.35 -1.73 2.58
C GLU A 62 12.26 -1.38 3.77
N GLY A 63 11.80 -0.43 4.58
CA GLY A 63 12.59 0.18 5.66
C GLY A 63 12.54 -0.57 6.99
N CYS A 64 11.60 -1.49 7.14
CA CYS A 64 11.48 -2.34 8.31
C CYS A 64 10.72 -3.63 7.98
N LEU A 65 10.82 -4.63 8.85
CA LEU A 65 10.22 -5.94 8.59
C LEU A 65 8.71 -5.97 8.86
N GLU A 66 8.18 -5.05 9.66
CA GLU A 66 6.73 -4.89 9.81
C GLU A 66 6.08 -4.48 8.47
N LEU A 67 6.78 -3.69 7.64
CA LEU A 67 6.35 -3.37 6.27
C LEU A 67 6.41 -4.59 5.34
N VAL A 68 7.47 -5.41 5.45
CA VAL A 68 7.59 -6.66 4.70
C VAL A 68 6.47 -7.63 5.08
N ALA A 69 6.23 -7.82 6.38
CA ALA A 69 5.14 -8.63 6.91
C ALA A 69 3.77 -8.14 6.42
N ARG A 70 3.53 -6.83 6.44
CA ARG A 70 2.29 -6.23 5.95
C ARG A 70 2.09 -6.43 4.45
N ASN A 71 3.15 -6.30 3.64
CA ASN A 71 3.11 -6.60 2.21
C ASN A 71 2.79 -8.07 1.94
N LEU A 72 3.39 -9.00 2.69
CA LEU A 72 3.07 -10.43 2.64
C LEU A 72 1.58 -10.65 2.93
N LEU A 73 1.07 -10.14 4.05
CA LEU A 73 -0.32 -10.31 4.45
C LEU A 73 -1.31 -9.74 3.43
N LEU A 74 -1.14 -8.47 3.02
CA LEU A 74 -2.05 -7.80 2.09
C LEU A 74 -2.07 -8.48 0.72
N THR A 75 -0.91 -8.98 0.26
CA THR A 75 -0.84 -9.77 -0.97
C THR A 75 -1.52 -11.14 -0.77
N THR A 76 -1.29 -11.80 0.37
CA THR A 76 -1.96 -13.06 0.71
C THR A 76 -3.49 -12.95 0.71
N VAL A 77 -4.06 -11.85 1.20
CA VAL A 77 -5.51 -11.60 1.12
C VAL A 77 -6.00 -11.62 -0.32
N ALA A 78 -5.25 -11.00 -1.24
CA ALA A 78 -5.65 -10.92 -2.64
C ALA A 78 -5.63 -12.29 -3.35
N PHE A 79 -4.62 -13.10 -3.03
CA PHE A 79 -4.42 -14.43 -3.61
C PHE A 79 -5.04 -15.56 -2.78
N GLU A 80 -5.84 -15.29 -1.75
CA GLU A 80 -6.55 -16.33 -1.00
C GLU A 80 -7.46 -17.15 -1.94
N SER A 81 -7.64 -18.44 -1.70
CA SER A 81 -8.55 -19.25 -2.51
C SER A 81 -9.98 -18.73 -2.49
N GLY A 82 -10.64 -18.70 -3.66
CA GLY A 82 -12.07 -18.37 -3.78
C GLY A 82 -13.00 -19.32 -3.01
N GLN A 83 -12.50 -20.50 -2.62
CA GLN A 83 -13.21 -21.44 -1.74
C GLN A 83 -13.24 -20.98 -0.27
N LEU A 84 -12.27 -20.16 0.14
CA LEU A 84 -12.16 -19.66 1.51
C LEU A 84 -12.74 -18.25 1.65
N LEU A 85 -12.50 -17.39 0.66
CA LEU A 85 -13.00 -16.01 0.64
C LEU A 85 -13.57 -15.67 -0.73
N SER A 86 -14.82 -15.18 -0.76
CA SER A 86 -15.38 -14.57 -1.97
C SER A 86 -14.63 -13.31 -2.36
N VAL A 87 -14.75 -12.87 -3.62
CA VAL A 87 -14.15 -11.62 -4.12
C VAL A 87 -14.51 -10.45 -3.21
N ARG A 88 -15.81 -10.27 -2.88
CA ARG A 88 -16.27 -9.22 -1.97
C ARG A 88 -15.68 -9.36 -0.56
N GLY A 89 -15.57 -10.59 -0.06
CA GLY A 89 -14.92 -10.88 1.22
C GLY A 89 -13.47 -10.41 1.25
N LYS A 90 -12.70 -10.70 0.18
CA LYS A 90 -11.31 -10.23 0.02
C LYS A 90 -11.22 -8.71 -0.05
N VAL A 91 -12.10 -8.05 -0.80
CA VAL A 91 -12.12 -6.59 -0.95
C VAL A 91 -12.27 -5.91 0.40
N HIS A 92 -13.30 -6.28 1.17
CA HIS A 92 -13.54 -5.64 2.46
C HIS A 92 -12.50 -6.03 3.51
N LEU A 93 -12.00 -7.27 3.49
CA LEU A 93 -10.87 -7.69 4.33
C LEU A 93 -9.60 -6.88 4.02
N PHE A 94 -9.28 -6.71 2.75
CA PHE A 94 -8.13 -5.92 2.31
C PHE A 94 -8.26 -4.48 2.75
N MET A 95 -9.40 -3.81 2.46
CA MET A 95 -9.63 -2.41 2.83
C MET A 95 -9.50 -2.20 4.35
N ASP A 96 -10.13 -3.07 5.13
CA ASP A 96 -10.10 -3.03 6.58
C ASP A 96 -8.66 -3.13 7.13
N LEU A 97 -7.89 -4.10 6.66
CA LEU A 97 -6.48 -4.28 7.06
C LEU A 97 -5.57 -3.16 6.53
N PHE A 98 -5.84 -2.66 5.33
CA PHE A 98 -5.00 -1.68 4.62
C PHE A 98 -5.05 -0.29 5.26
N GLY A 99 -6.24 0.19 5.66
CA GLY A 99 -6.43 1.59 6.05
C GLY A 99 -6.94 1.84 7.46
N ASN A 100 -7.50 0.86 8.16
CA ASN A 100 -8.17 1.08 9.44
C ASN A 100 -7.28 0.74 10.64
N THR A 101 -7.28 1.60 11.65
CA THR A 101 -6.62 1.39 12.95
C THR A 101 -7.37 0.40 13.84
N LEU A 102 -8.70 0.36 13.72
CA LEU A 102 -9.57 -0.66 14.30
C LEU A 102 -10.18 -1.46 13.15
N VAL A 103 -10.13 -2.78 13.26
CA VAL A 103 -10.64 -3.73 12.29
C VAL A 103 -11.86 -4.45 12.82
N ARG A 104 -12.59 -5.09 11.89
CA ARG A 104 -13.71 -5.96 12.25
C ARG A 104 -13.20 -7.21 12.99
N PRO A 105 -14.00 -7.77 13.90
CA PRO A 105 -13.78 -9.10 14.48
C PRO A 105 -13.32 -10.18 13.50
N PHE A 106 -13.95 -10.21 12.32
CA PHE A 106 -13.60 -11.15 11.26
C PHE A 106 -12.17 -10.93 10.75
N SER A 107 -11.78 -9.69 10.48
CA SER A 107 -10.44 -9.34 10.00
C SER A 107 -9.37 -9.67 11.04
N SER A 108 -9.65 -9.39 12.33
CA SER A 108 -8.80 -9.79 13.46
C SER A 108 -8.62 -11.32 13.53
N GLY A 109 -9.73 -12.08 13.41
CA GLY A 109 -9.71 -13.53 13.36
C GLY A 109 -8.92 -14.08 12.17
N TYR A 110 -9.07 -13.49 10.98
CA TYR A 110 -8.29 -13.84 9.80
C TYR A 110 -6.79 -13.63 10.01
N VAL A 111 -6.38 -12.46 10.52
CA VAL A 111 -4.96 -12.16 10.80
C VAL A 111 -4.39 -13.14 11.82
N ASN A 112 -5.12 -13.46 12.88
CA ASN A 112 -4.69 -14.45 13.87
C ASN A 112 -4.46 -15.83 13.24
N ALA A 113 -5.39 -16.31 12.41
CA ALA A 113 -5.25 -17.61 11.74
C ALA A 113 -4.13 -17.61 10.70
N LYS A 114 -4.03 -16.54 9.88
CA LYS A 114 -3.05 -16.43 8.82
C LYS A 114 -1.63 -16.17 9.34
N ALA A 115 -1.48 -15.56 10.51
CA ALA A 115 -0.19 -15.38 11.16
C ALA A 115 0.55 -16.72 11.38
N ALA A 116 -0.15 -17.79 11.75
CA ALA A 116 0.46 -19.12 11.90
C ALA A 116 0.98 -19.68 10.56
N VAL A 117 0.25 -19.45 9.47
CA VAL A 117 0.65 -19.83 8.11
C VAL A 117 1.87 -19.02 7.68
N LEU A 118 1.84 -17.69 7.83
CA LEU A 118 2.95 -16.80 7.50
C LEU A 118 4.22 -17.11 8.31
N THR A 119 4.06 -17.45 9.60
CA THR A 119 5.17 -17.93 10.44
C THR A 119 5.82 -19.15 9.81
N ARG A 120 5.03 -20.18 9.48
CA ARG A 120 5.57 -21.38 8.84
C ARG A 120 6.22 -21.08 7.48
N MET A 121 5.67 -20.16 6.69
CA MET A 121 6.25 -19.76 5.39
C MET A 121 7.65 -19.16 5.54
N VAL A 122 7.92 -18.38 6.59
CA VAL A 122 9.25 -17.78 6.78
C VAL A 122 10.26 -18.74 7.42
N THR A 123 9.79 -19.69 8.22
CA THR A 123 10.64 -20.70 8.88
C THR A 123 10.94 -21.92 8.00
N ASP A 124 10.01 -22.29 7.11
CA ASP A 124 10.10 -23.44 6.19
C ASP A 124 9.88 -22.95 4.75
N LEU A 125 10.98 -22.61 4.06
CA LEU A 125 10.94 -22.00 2.73
C LEU A 125 10.40 -22.96 1.66
N GLU A 126 10.69 -24.25 1.76
CA GLU A 126 10.20 -25.25 0.80
C GLU A 126 8.68 -25.43 0.92
N TRP A 127 8.16 -25.42 2.14
CA TRP A 127 6.72 -25.36 2.35
C TRP A 127 6.12 -24.03 1.91
N GLY A 128 6.79 -22.91 2.20
CA GLY A 128 6.36 -21.58 1.76
C GLY A 128 6.24 -21.45 0.24
N GLU A 129 7.19 -22.00 -0.52
CA GLU A 129 7.15 -22.01 -1.98
C GLU A 129 6.00 -22.84 -2.53
N ARG A 130 5.65 -23.95 -1.88
CA ARG A 130 4.50 -24.79 -2.29
C ARG A 130 3.15 -24.11 -2.03
N ILE A 131 2.99 -23.41 -0.90
CA ILE A 131 1.72 -22.77 -0.52
C ILE A 131 1.56 -21.40 -1.17
N ALA A 132 2.65 -20.66 -1.37
CA ALA A 132 2.61 -19.30 -1.89
C ALA A 132 3.76 -19.07 -2.89
N PRO A 133 3.74 -19.71 -4.07
CA PRO A 133 4.82 -19.66 -5.04
C PRO A 133 5.09 -18.25 -5.59
N ILE A 134 4.16 -17.31 -5.41
CA ILE A 134 4.33 -15.90 -5.76
C ILE A 134 5.42 -15.21 -4.93
N PHE A 135 5.74 -15.67 -3.73
CA PHE A 135 6.76 -15.05 -2.88
C PHE A 135 8.14 -15.70 -3.03
N SER A 136 9.18 -14.89 -2.92
CA SER A 136 10.57 -15.30 -2.71
C SER A 136 11.13 -14.55 -1.51
N LEU A 137 11.58 -15.32 -0.51
CA LEU A 137 12.18 -14.82 0.72
C LEU A 137 13.71 -15.01 0.74
N GLU A 138 14.30 -15.47 -0.37
CA GLU A 138 15.74 -15.74 -0.47
C GLU A 138 16.60 -14.47 -0.29
N GLY A 139 16.04 -13.31 -0.63
CA GLY A 139 16.71 -12.02 -0.44
C GLY A 139 16.79 -11.56 1.01
N LEU A 140 16.06 -12.21 1.94
CA LEU A 140 16.06 -11.91 3.36
C LEU A 140 17.10 -12.77 4.11
N ARG A 141 17.79 -12.15 5.06
CA ARG A 141 18.75 -12.82 5.95
C ARG A 141 18.02 -13.67 6.98
N TYR A 142 18.72 -14.67 7.55
CA TYR A 142 18.16 -15.51 8.62
C TYR A 142 17.58 -14.67 9.77
N LYS A 143 18.34 -13.72 10.31
CA LYS A 143 17.87 -12.82 11.38
C LYS A 143 16.65 -11.97 11.01
N GLU A 144 16.47 -11.66 9.73
CA GLU A 144 15.30 -10.91 9.26
C GLU A 144 14.07 -11.83 9.20
N ARG A 145 14.26 -13.11 8.84
CA ARG A 145 13.19 -14.11 8.91
C ARG A 145 12.79 -14.43 10.34
N ASP A 146 13.74 -14.49 11.27
CA ASP A 146 13.46 -14.64 12.71
C ASP A 146 12.64 -13.46 13.25
N GLN A 147 12.97 -12.23 12.82
CA GLN A 147 12.19 -11.05 13.18
C GLN A 147 10.79 -11.05 12.54
N LEU A 148 10.63 -11.56 11.32
CA LEU A 148 9.30 -11.75 10.72
C LEU A 148 8.46 -12.77 11.50
N GLU A 149 9.06 -13.87 11.96
CA GLU A 149 8.40 -14.82 12.87
C GLU A 149 7.90 -14.12 14.14
N ASP A 150 8.72 -13.26 14.77
CA ASP A 150 8.29 -12.48 15.93
C ASP A 150 7.13 -11.52 15.60
N VAL A 151 7.12 -10.89 14.42
CA VAL A 151 6.01 -10.03 13.96
C VAL A 151 4.71 -10.84 13.80
N PHE A 152 4.77 -12.00 13.16
CA PHE A 152 3.60 -12.86 12.99
C PHE A 152 3.13 -13.44 14.32
N HIS A 153 4.04 -13.81 15.20
CA HIS A 153 3.68 -14.27 16.54
C HIS A 153 2.92 -13.19 17.31
N PHE A 154 3.38 -11.93 17.28
CA PHE A 154 2.66 -10.80 17.88
C PHE A 154 1.23 -10.62 17.32
N TRP A 155 1.02 -10.88 16.03
CA TRP A 155 -0.32 -10.80 15.41
C TRP A 155 -1.31 -11.85 15.93
N THR A 156 -0.85 -12.93 16.56
CA THR A 156 -1.74 -13.90 17.19
C THR A 156 -2.48 -13.31 18.40
N ASN A 157 -3.70 -13.77 18.64
CA ASN A 157 -4.56 -13.33 19.73
C ASN A 157 -4.17 -14.05 21.02
N ARG A 158 -3.20 -13.46 21.74
CA ARG A 158 -2.81 -13.84 23.10
C ARG A 158 -2.98 -12.66 24.04
N GLU A 159 -3.25 -12.95 25.31
CA GLU A 159 -3.47 -11.95 26.36
C GLU A 159 -2.32 -10.94 26.48
N LYS A 160 -1.06 -11.37 26.28
CA LYS A 160 0.12 -10.51 26.38
C LYS A 160 0.48 -9.77 25.07
N HIS A 161 -0.23 -10.03 23.97
CA HIS A 161 0.04 -9.41 22.66
C HIS A 161 -0.84 -8.16 22.48
N VAL A 162 -0.68 -7.19 23.39
CA VAL A 162 -1.50 -5.97 23.43
C VAL A 162 -1.00 -4.96 22.41
N PHE A 163 -1.89 -4.48 21.55
CA PHE A 163 -1.67 -3.28 20.73
C PHE A 163 -2.70 -2.22 21.08
N ASN A 164 -2.31 -1.24 21.89
CA ASN A 164 -3.18 -0.10 22.21
C ASN A 164 -3.05 0.96 21.11
N VAL A 165 -3.92 0.89 20.11
CA VAL A 165 -3.89 1.82 18.98
C VAL A 165 -4.36 3.23 19.37
N ALA A 166 -5.29 3.34 20.32
CA ALA A 166 -5.81 4.61 20.80
C ALA A 166 -4.72 5.47 21.44
N HIS A 167 -3.79 4.84 22.14
CA HIS A 167 -2.62 5.48 22.73
C HIS A 167 -1.76 6.23 21.70
N TYR A 168 -1.63 5.68 20.48
CA TYR A 168 -0.84 6.27 19.40
C TYR A 168 -1.62 7.25 18.52
N TRP A 169 -2.93 7.02 18.35
CA TRP A 169 -3.76 7.90 17.53
C TRP A 169 -4.18 9.18 18.26
N ASP A 170 -4.85 9.04 19.42
CA ASP A 170 -5.53 10.15 20.12
C ASP A 170 -5.17 10.29 21.64
N GLY A 171 -4.36 9.37 22.19
CA GLY A 171 -3.91 9.37 23.59
C GLY A 171 -2.70 10.25 23.93
N ASN A 172 -1.98 9.92 25.01
CA ASN A 172 -0.86 10.73 25.53
C ASN A 172 0.38 10.79 24.61
N PHE A 173 0.50 9.86 23.65
CA PHE A 173 1.53 9.82 22.61
C PHE A 173 0.92 10.09 21.23
N ALA A 174 -0.24 10.79 21.19
CA ALA A 174 -1.05 11.00 20.01
C ALA A 174 -0.29 11.73 18.91
N ARG A 175 -0.11 11.03 17.78
CA ARG A 175 0.40 11.63 16.56
C ARG A 175 -0.50 12.78 16.10
N VAL A 176 -1.82 12.67 16.27
CA VAL A 176 -2.77 13.75 15.92
C VAL A 176 -2.56 14.99 16.79
N ARG A 177 -2.42 14.82 18.11
CA ARG A 177 -2.15 15.94 19.03
C ARG A 177 -0.80 16.59 18.74
N ALA A 178 0.24 15.79 18.54
CA ALA A 178 1.56 16.28 18.19
C ALA A 178 1.56 17.04 16.85
N ALA A 179 0.84 16.54 15.84
CA ALA A 179 0.76 17.17 14.52
C ALA A 179 -0.07 18.47 14.52
N LEU A 180 -1.16 18.54 15.29
CA LEU A 180 -2.01 19.72 15.35
C LEU A 180 -1.52 20.80 16.32
N GLY A 181 -0.77 20.42 17.35
CA GLY A 181 -0.31 21.33 18.40
C GLY A 181 -1.47 22.09 19.04
N THR A 182 -1.39 23.42 19.06
CA THR A 182 -2.42 24.30 19.62
C THR A 182 -3.78 24.21 18.90
N ARG A 183 -3.81 23.70 17.66
CA ARG A 183 -5.05 23.53 16.89
C ARG A 183 -5.84 22.29 17.31
N TYR A 184 -5.29 21.44 18.18
CA TYR A 184 -5.93 20.17 18.56
C TYR A 184 -7.30 20.37 19.23
N ASP A 185 -7.46 21.38 20.08
CA ASP A 185 -8.75 21.66 20.74
C ASP A 185 -9.84 22.08 19.72
N ASN A 186 -9.42 22.55 18.54
CA ASN A 186 -10.27 22.89 17.41
C ASN A 186 -10.03 21.94 16.21
N LYS A 187 -9.69 20.66 16.48
CA LYS A 187 -9.24 19.69 15.46
C LYS A 187 -10.17 19.56 14.26
N MET A 188 -11.49 19.65 14.46
CA MET A 188 -12.47 19.56 13.35
C MET A 188 -12.28 20.69 12.32
N GLY A 189 -11.99 21.91 12.77
CA GLY A 189 -11.69 23.03 11.88
C GLY A 189 -10.35 22.84 11.16
N ALA A 190 -9.35 22.28 11.84
CA ALA A 190 -8.07 21.96 11.21
C ALA A 190 -8.21 20.86 10.14
N PHE A 191 -9.00 19.82 10.40
CA PHE A 191 -9.28 18.75 9.43
C PHE A 191 -10.02 19.30 8.20
N ASP A 192 -11.02 20.15 8.41
CA ASP A 192 -11.74 20.80 7.31
C ASP A 192 -10.81 21.64 6.44
N TRP A 193 -9.95 22.43 7.06
CA TRP A 193 -8.96 23.25 6.36
C TRP A 193 -7.95 22.39 5.59
N ASP A 194 -7.38 21.35 6.21
CA ASP A 194 -6.43 20.43 5.56
C ASP A 194 -7.06 19.76 4.32
N LEU A 195 -8.33 19.35 4.41
CA LEU A 195 -9.03 18.75 3.28
C LEU A 195 -9.23 19.76 2.14
N HIS A 196 -9.82 20.91 2.45
CA HIS A 196 -10.25 21.87 1.44
C HIS A 196 -9.08 22.64 0.83
N MET A 197 -8.15 23.11 1.65
CA MET A 197 -7.05 24.00 1.25
C MET A 197 -5.78 23.26 0.84
N ARG A 198 -5.65 21.98 1.20
CA ARG A 198 -4.50 21.16 0.79
C ARG A 198 -4.96 20.01 -0.09
N LEU A 199 -5.55 18.97 0.50
CA LEU A 199 -5.75 17.69 -0.19
C LEU A 199 -6.56 17.80 -1.49
N ARG A 200 -7.69 18.52 -1.46
CA ARG A 200 -8.55 18.73 -2.65
C ARG A 200 -7.94 19.70 -3.66
N GLU A 201 -7.29 20.77 -3.21
CA GLU A 201 -6.55 21.69 -4.11
C GLU A 201 -5.40 20.98 -4.82
N ASN A 202 -4.77 20.03 -4.13
CA ASN A 202 -3.70 19.21 -4.68
C ASN A 202 -4.23 18.03 -5.53
N GLY A 203 -5.54 17.97 -5.78
CA GLY A 203 -6.15 17.12 -6.81
C GLY A 203 -6.90 15.90 -6.30
N ALA A 204 -6.88 15.59 -4.99
CA ALA A 204 -7.62 14.47 -4.39
C ALA A 204 -9.10 14.84 -4.14
N LYS A 205 -9.80 15.29 -5.19
CA LYS A 205 -11.19 15.77 -5.12
C LYS A 205 -12.20 14.67 -4.80
N GLN A 206 -11.84 13.40 -5.05
CA GLN A 206 -12.71 12.26 -4.75
C GLN A 206 -12.96 12.07 -3.25
N VAL A 207 -12.01 12.50 -2.39
CA VAL A 207 -12.12 12.36 -0.94
C VAL A 207 -13.22 13.27 -0.41
N CYS A 208 -14.26 12.67 0.18
CA CYS A 208 -15.41 13.38 0.74
C CYS A 208 -15.13 13.92 2.16
N PRO A 209 -15.74 15.04 2.57
CA PRO A 209 -15.52 15.61 3.89
C PRO A 209 -15.89 14.69 5.05
N GLN A 210 -16.93 13.88 4.88
CA GLN A 210 -17.44 12.97 5.89
C GLN A 210 -16.42 11.86 6.19
N GLU A 211 -15.94 11.15 5.17
CA GLU A 211 -14.95 10.06 5.35
C GLU A 211 -13.62 10.60 5.88
N TYR A 212 -13.18 11.76 5.38
CA TYR A 212 -11.92 12.36 5.78
C TYR A 212 -11.93 12.81 7.25
N LYS A 213 -12.98 13.52 7.68
CA LYS A 213 -13.11 13.97 9.07
C LYS A 213 -13.23 12.79 10.01
N HIS A 214 -14.04 11.79 9.64
CA HIS A 214 -14.17 10.57 10.43
C HIS A 214 -12.81 9.88 10.60
N TRP A 215 -12.08 9.66 9.50
CA TRP A 215 -10.77 9.04 9.54
C TRP A 215 -9.73 9.83 10.35
N ARG A 216 -9.65 11.16 10.16
CA ARG A 216 -8.72 12.00 10.94
C ARG A 216 -9.02 11.93 12.44
N ASP A 217 -10.29 11.80 12.81
CA ASP A 217 -10.72 11.74 14.21
C ASP A 217 -10.52 10.35 14.83
N THR A 218 -10.85 9.28 14.10
CA THR A 218 -10.93 7.92 14.65
C THR A 218 -9.80 6.99 14.22
N GLY A 219 -9.14 7.28 13.11
CA GLY A 219 -8.19 6.40 12.44
C GLY A 219 -8.84 5.28 11.63
N ILE A 220 -10.15 5.34 11.35
CA ILE A 220 -10.87 4.35 10.54
C ILE A 220 -11.20 5.00 9.20
N ALA A 221 -10.58 4.51 8.12
CA ALA A 221 -10.67 5.12 6.80
C ALA A 221 -11.88 4.63 6.00
N PHE A 222 -12.06 3.31 5.98
CA PHE A 222 -13.06 2.63 5.15
C PHE A 222 -14.19 2.14 6.04
N THR A 223 -15.35 2.79 5.92
CA THR A 223 -16.52 2.53 6.76
C THR A 223 -17.74 2.15 5.93
N PHE A 224 -18.45 1.14 6.42
CA PHE A 224 -19.69 0.62 5.88
C PHE A 224 -20.70 0.47 7.03
N PRO A 225 -21.99 0.83 6.84
CA PRO A 225 -23.00 0.79 7.90
C PRO A 225 -23.19 -0.59 8.55
N GLU A 226 -22.95 -1.66 7.79
CA GLU A 226 -23.09 -3.04 8.23
C GLU A 226 -21.91 -3.55 9.09
N TYR A 227 -20.85 -2.76 9.26
CA TYR A 227 -19.63 -3.20 9.96
C TYR A 227 -19.34 -2.44 11.24
N GLU A 228 -19.01 -3.21 12.27
CA GLU A 228 -18.47 -2.71 13.53
C GLU A 228 -16.96 -2.97 13.59
N HIS A 229 -16.19 -1.90 13.82
CA HIS A 229 -14.75 -1.95 14.00
C HIS A 229 -14.42 -1.84 15.49
N SER A 230 -13.89 -2.91 16.06
CA SER A 230 -13.71 -3.03 17.52
C SER A 230 -12.36 -3.59 17.93
N ASP A 231 -11.63 -4.25 17.03
CA ASP A 231 -10.35 -4.89 17.37
C ASP A 231 -9.16 -4.06 16.87
N PRO A 232 -8.09 -3.87 17.65
CA PRO A 232 -6.89 -3.17 17.18
C PRO A 232 -6.23 -3.85 15.98
N ASN A 233 -5.91 -3.08 14.95
CA ASN A 233 -5.17 -3.58 13.80
C ASN A 233 -3.68 -3.72 14.13
N LYS A 234 -3.29 -4.89 14.68
CA LYS A 234 -1.90 -5.20 15.05
C LYS A 234 -0.90 -5.08 13.90
N THR A 235 -1.38 -5.17 12.66
CA THR A 235 -0.55 -5.03 11.45
C THR A 235 -0.05 -3.59 11.23
N MET A 236 -0.54 -2.62 12.02
CA MET A 236 -0.10 -1.23 12.02
C MET A 236 1.06 -0.92 12.99
N ALA A 237 1.43 -1.87 13.85
CA ALA A 237 2.50 -1.69 14.84
C ALA A 237 3.89 -1.64 14.18
N VAL A 238 4.79 -0.84 14.76
CA VAL A 238 6.21 -0.75 14.35
C VAL A 238 7.17 -0.67 15.52
N GLY A 239 8.44 -0.96 15.24
CA GLY A 239 9.49 -0.98 16.25
C GLY A 239 9.24 -2.11 17.24
N LEU A 240 8.76 -3.24 16.72
CA LEU A 240 8.39 -4.39 17.51
C LEU A 240 9.65 -5.03 18.11
N SER A 241 9.61 -5.32 19.40
CA SER A 241 10.68 -6.02 20.10
C SER A 241 10.09 -6.97 21.12
N ARG A 242 10.52 -8.22 21.09
CA ARG A 242 10.07 -9.24 22.03
C ARG A 242 10.58 -8.96 23.44
N ASN A 243 9.69 -9.06 24.42
CA ASN A 243 9.98 -8.90 25.84
C ASN A 243 9.35 -10.05 26.63
N GLY A 244 10.09 -11.16 26.72
CA GLY A 244 9.60 -12.43 27.27
C GLY A 244 8.44 -13.00 26.43
N ASP A 245 7.28 -13.15 27.05
CA ASP A 245 6.03 -13.58 26.41
C ASP A 245 5.19 -12.42 25.85
N SER A 246 5.69 -11.19 25.97
CA SER A 246 5.01 -9.97 25.53
C SER A 246 5.83 -9.26 24.45
N TYR A 247 5.27 -8.18 23.92
CA TYR A 247 5.94 -7.37 22.92
C TYR A 247 5.92 -5.89 23.31
N MET A 248 7.06 -5.25 23.14
CA MET A 248 7.15 -3.80 23.09
C MET A 248 6.98 -3.36 21.64
N HIS A 249 6.32 -2.23 21.44
CA HIS A 249 6.21 -1.55 20.15
C HIS A 249 6.44 -0.05 20.38
N ARG A 250 6.95 0.63 19.36
CA ARG A 250 7.39 2.04 19.45
C ARG A 250 6.44 3.00 18.74
N GLY A 251 5.41 2.49 18.08
CA GLY A 251 4.41 3.35 17.46
C GLY A 251 3.51 2.64 16.46
N LEU A 252 2.73 3.48 15.79
CA LEU A 252 1.92 3.17 14.63
C LEU A 252 2.47 3.93 13.42
N VAL A 253 2.69 3.23 12.30
CA VAL A 253 3.06 3.87 11.03
C VAL A 253 1.88 3.83 10.08
N GLY A 254 1.74 4.92 9.35
CA GLY A 254 0.54 5.28 8.59
C GLY A 254 0.55 6.80 8.53
N ASP A 255 0.28 7.37 7.36
CA ASP A 255 0.12 8.82 7.31
C ASP A 255 -1.17 9.20 8.07
N ILE A 256 -1.16 10.30 8.83
CA ILE A 256 -2.31 10.74 9.63
C ILE A 256 -2.96 12.01 9.07
N SER A 257 -2.50 12.47 7.90
CA SER A 257 -2.96 13.72 7.30
C SER A 257 -3.73 13.53 5.99
N THR A 258 -3.20 12.75 5.05
CA THR A 258 -3.80 12.37 3.75
C THR A 258 -4.69 11.14 3.86
N GLY A 259 -4.21 10.09 4.52
CA GLY A 259 -4.90 8.81 4.66
C GLY A 259 -4.71 7.84 3.49
N PRO A 260 -5.31 6.63 3.56
CA PRO A 260 -5.03 5.53 2.64
C PRO A 260 -5.80 5.62 1.31
N TYR A 261 -6.53 6.71 1.08
CA TYR A 261 -7.45 6.89 -0.03
C TYR A 261 -6.76 6.92 -1.41
N ILE A 262 -5.52 7.39 -1.47
CA ILE A 262 -4.88 7.73 -2.74
C ILE A 262 -4.55 6.50 -3.59
N SER A 263 -4.11 5.42 -2.97
CA SER A 263 -3.64 4.21 -3.67
C SER A 263 -4.66 3.62 -4.64
N PHE A 264 -5.95 3.67 -4.28
CA PHE A 264 -7.02 3.02 -5.03
C PHE A 264 -8.29 3.88 -5.20
N GLY A 265 -8.37 5.04 -4.57
CA GLY A 265 -9.62 5.79 -4.42
C GLY A 265 -9.68 7.14 -5.13
N VAL A 266 -8.70 7.48 -5.97
CA VAL A 266 -8.63 8.80 -6.64
C VAL A 266 -8.95 8.72 -8.15
N LYS A 267 -8.47 7.69 -8.84
CA LYS A 267 -8.76 7.46 -10.26
C LYS A 267 -9.56 6.20 -10.46
N CYS A 268 -10.48 6.26 -11.41
CA CYS A 268 -11.32 5.13 -11.80
C CYS A 268 -11.60 5.19 -13.31
N PRO A 269 -11.63 4.06 -14.03
CA PRO A 269 -12.03 4.05 -15.44
C PRO A 269 -13.48 4.53 -15.65
N GLU A 270 -14.41 4.23 -14.75
CA GLU A 270 -15.80 4.64 -14.93
C GLU A 270 -16.01 6.09 -14.48
N GLU A 271 -16.11 7.00 -15.45
CA GLU A 271 -16.31 8.44 -15.23
C GLU A 271 -17.52 8.76 -14.33
N LYS A 272 -18.57 7.92 -14.36
CA LYS A 272 -19.76 8.08 -13.50
C LYS A 272 -19.44 8.05 -12.01
N LEU A 273 -18.35 7.40 -11.59
CA LEU A 273 -17.92 7.34 -10.19
C LEU A 273 -17.27 8.64 -9.73
N ALA A 274 -16.76 9.44 -10.66
CA ALA A 274 -16.23 10.78 -10.41
C ALA A 274 -17.33 11.86 -10.43
N SER A 275 -18.61 11.48 -10.59
CA SER A 275 -19.71 12.44 -10.66
C SER A 275 -19.96 13.14 -9.32
N SER A 276 -20.29 14.43 -9.40
CA SER A 276 -20.64 15.27 -8.25
C SER A 276 -21.96 15.99 -8.47
N LYS A 277 -22.77 16.07 -7.42
CA LYS A 277 -24.01 16.86 -7.36
C LYS A 277 -23.92 17.84 -6.21
N HIS A 278 -24.19 19.11 -6.48
CA HIS A 278 -24.15 20.20 -5.48
C HIS A 278 -22.84 20.27 -4.67
N GLY A 279 -21.69 19.96 -5.30
CA GLY A 279 -20.38 20.01 -4.66
C GLY A 279 -20.06 18.81 -3.75
N VAL A 280 -20.92 17.80 -3.74
CA VAL A 280 -20.71 16.52 -3.04
C VAL A 280 -20.56 15.42 -4.10
N ASN A 281 -19.56 14.54 -3.95
CA ASN A 281 -19.40 13.43 -4.87
C ASN A 281 -20.50 12.41 -4.62
N GLU A 282 -21.03 11.79 -5.67
CA GLU A 282 -22.02 10.72 -5.52
C GLU A 282 -21.41 9.45 -4.90
N TYR A 283 -20.11 9.24 -5.15
CA TYR A 283 -19.31 8.15 -4.61
C TYR A 283 -18.15 8.74 -3.81
N ARG A 284 -17.86 8.14 -2.67
CA ARG A 284 -16.69 8.52 -1.85
C ARG A 284 -15.41 7.93 -2.44
N SER A 285 -14.27 8.35 -1.92
CA SER A 285 -13.00 7.68 -2.23
C SER A 285 -12.99 6.24 -1.72
N THR A 286 -13.68 5.96 -0.61
CA THR A 286 -13.97 4.60 -0.12
C THR A 286 -14.68 3.75 -1.18
N ASP A 287 -15.72 4.28 -1.83
CA ASP A 287 -16.53 3.54 -2.79
C ASP A 287 -15.75 3.28 -4.10
N VAL A 288 -14.92 4.25 -4.53
CA VAL A 288 -13.98 4.06 -5.65
C VAL A 288 -12.89 3.04 -5.31
N THR A 289 -12.43 3.02 -4.05
CA THR A 289 -11.49 2.00 -3.56
C THR A 289 -12.14 0.61 -3.60
N GLU A 290 -13.39 0.47 -3.14
CA GLU A 290 -14.14 -0.79 -3.20
C GLU A 290 -14.19 -1.30 -4.66
N ARG A 291 -14.55 -0.44 -5.62
CA ARG A 291 -14.53 -0.77 -7.06
C ARG A 291 -13.16 -1.28 -7.51
N ASN A 292 -12.12 -0.47 -7.31
CA ASN A 292 -10.80 -0.74 -7.90
C ASN A 292 -10.14 -1.96 -7.27
N VAL A 293 -10.33 -2.16 -5.97
CA VAL A 293 -9.87 -3.38 -5.29
C VAL A 293 -10.71 -4.56 -5.76
N PHE A 294 -12.02 -4.42 -5.97
CA PHE A 294 -12.86 -5.49 -6.52
C PHE A 294 -12.37 -5.97 -7.88
N GLU A 295 -12.09 -5.05 -8.81
CA GLU A 295 -11.49 -5.39 -10.11
C GLU A 295 -10.22 -6.22 -9.91
N ILE A 296 -9.29 -5.75 -9.09
CA ILE A 296 -8.02 -6.45 -8.82
C ILE A 296 -8.28 -7.87 -8.27
N MET A 297 -9.14 -8.01 -7.27
CA MET A 297 -9.44 -9.30 -6.63
C MET A 297 -10.14 -10.26 -7.60
N TYR A 298 -11.08 -9.74 -8.40
CA TYR A 298 -11.81 -10.50 -9.41
C TYR A 298 -10.86 -11.02 -10.47
N GLU A 299 -10.00 -10.17 -11.02
CA GLU A 299 -9.12 -10.51 -12.13
C GLU A 299 -8.00 -11.48 -11.70
N ILE A 300 -7.49 -11.35 -10.47
CA ILE A 300 -6.60 -12.35 -9.87
C ILE A 300 -7.30 -13.71 -9.75
N GLN A 301 -8.55 -13.72 -9.29
CA GLN A 301 -9.25 -14.97 -9.00
C GLN A 301 -9.80 -15.68 -10.24
N GLU A 302 -10.47 -14.93 -11.11
CA GLU A 302 -11.22 -15.46 -12.26
C GLU A 302 -10.39 -15.47 -13.55
N ARG A 303 -9.26 -14.74 -13.59
CA ARG A 303 -8.40 -14.58 -14.77
C ARG A 303 -9.18 -14.14 -16.01
N LYS A 304 -10.12 -13.23 -15.80
CA LYS A 304 -11.03 -12.64 -16.80
C LYS A 304 -11.16 -11.17 -16.54
N ASP A 305 -11.47 -10.41 -17.58
CA ASP A 305 -11.73 -8.99 -17.45
C ASP A 305 -12.95 -8.73 -16.57
N TYR A 306 -12.78 -7.84 -15.60
CA TYR A 306 -13.90 -7.38 -14.79
C TYR A 306 -14.80 -6.46 -15.61
N GLU A 307 -16.07 -6.81 -15.70
CA GLU A 307 -17.12 -5.95 -16.23
C GLU A 307 -17.82 -5.26 -15.07
N PHE A 308 -17.77 -3.93 -15.03
CA PHE A 308 -18.33 -3.16 -13.93
C PHE A 308 -19.86 -3.33 -13.80
N ASP A 309 -20.33 -3.78 -12.63
CA ASP A 309 -21.73 -3.69 -12.20
C ASP A 309 -21.85 -2.69 -11.03
N ALA A 310 -22.82 -1.77 -11.12
CA ALA A 310 -23.10 -0.82 -10.07
C ALA A 310 -23.56 -1.48 -8.75
N LYS A 311 -24.00 -2.74 -8.79
CA LYS A 311 -24.40 -3.52 -7.60
C LYS A 311 -23.21 -4.05 -6.79
N ASP A 312 -22.02 -4.07 -7.39
CA ASP A 312 -20.81 -4.56 -6.73
C ASP A 312 -20.28 -3.60 -5.68
N ILE A 313 -20.72 -2.33 -5.72
CA ILE A 313 -20.16 -1.25 -4.91
C ILE A 313 -21.24 -0.47 -4.16
N HIS A 314 -20.81 0.18 -3.10
CA HIS A 314 -21.64 1.13 -2.38
C HIS A 314 -21.65 2.51 -3.03
N LYS A 315 -22.67 3.30 -2.66
CA LYS A 315 -22.84 4.68 -3.11
C LYS A 315 -23.16 5.57 -1.91
N TYR A 316 -22.15 5.83 -1.09
CA TYR A 316 -22.32 6.54 0.18
C TYR A 316 -21.81 7.98 0.14
N GLY A 317 -21.56 8.55 -1.05
CA GLY A 317 -21.03 9.91 -1.26
C GLY A 317 -21.70 11.01 -0.45
N SER A 318 -23.04 11.04 -0.47
CA SER A 318 -23.85 12.06 0.22
C SER A 318 -24.22 11.72 1.67
N TYR A 319 -23.85 10.53 2.15
CA TYR A 319 -24.32 10.03 3.44
C TYR A 319 -23.30 10.34 4.54
N VAL A 320 -23.79 10.82 5.68
CA VAL A 320 -23.03 10.86 6.93
C VAL A 320 -23.34 9.57 7.67
N LEU A 321 -22.36 8.67 7.77
CA LEU A 321 -22.55 7.41 8.47
C LEU A 321 -22.47 7.66 9.98
N ASP A 322 -23.49 7.24 10.72
CA ASP A 322 -23.42 7.20 12.18
C ASP A 322 -22.48 6.07 12.57
N SER A 323 -21.24 6.43 12.86
CA SER A 323 -20.22 5.50 13.30
C SER A 323 -20.38 5.42 14.82
N GLY A 324 -20.96 4.31 15.30
CA GLY A 324 -21.15 4.09 16.73
C GLY A 324 -19.87 4.27 17.54
N LYS A 325 -19.96 4.23 18.87
CA LYS A 325 -18.76 4.40 19.72
C LYS A 325 -17.75 3.30 19.40
N ASN A 326 -16.49 3.69 19.16
CA ASN A 326 -15.38 2.74 19.01
C ASN A 326 -15.14 2.00 20.33
N LEU A 327 -15.70 0.79 20.43
CA LEU A 327 -15.53 -0.09 21.57
C LEU A 327 -14.16 -0.78 21.49
N ASN A 328 -13.60 -1.17 22.64
CA ASN A 328 -12.41 -2.01 22.75
C ASN A 328 -11.10 -1.49 22.12
N LYS A 329 -10.99 -0.20 21.80
CA LYS A 329 -9.75 0.42 21.29
C LYS A 329 -8.49 0.20 22.16
N ASP A 330 -8.70 -0.08 23.46
CA ASP A 330 -7.68 -0.33 24.47
C ASP A 330 -7.67 -1.78 24.98
N LYS A 331 -8.55 -2.67 24.46
CA LYS A 331 -8.79 -4.02 24.98
C LYS A 331 -8.47 -5.08 23.92
N ILE A 332 -8.05 -6.27 24.37
CA ILE A 332 -7.81 -7.42 23.49
C ILE A 332 -9.07 -8.28 23.44
N ARG A 333 -9.40 -8.78 22.25
CA ARG A 333 -10.23 -9.97 22.12
C ARG A 333 -9.42 -11.22 22.48
N ALA A 334 -9.58 -11.68 23.73
CA ALA A 334 -8.90 -12.86 24.25
C ALA A 334 -9.60 -14.18 23.88
N GLU A 335 -10.84 -14.10 23.37
CA GLU A 335 -11.58 -15.28 22.92
C GLU A 335 -10.93 -15.89 21.67
N PRO A 336 -10.71 -17.21 21.65
CA PRO A 336 -10.38 -17.90 20.41
C PRO A 336 -11.59 -17.75 19.48
N VAL A 337 -11.48 -16.87 18.48
CA VAL A 337 -12.40 -16.88 17.34
C VAL A 337 -12.29 -18.28 16.74
N GLU A 338 -13.41 -19.01 16.61
CA GLU A 338 -13.44 -20.30 15.93
C GLU A 338 -12.72 -20.16 14.59
N ALA A 339 -11.49 -20.68 14.53
CA ALA A 339 -10.56 -20.31 13.49
C ALA A 339 -10.90 -21.10 12.24
N CYS A 340 -11.49 -20.42 11.25
CA CYS A 340 -11.42 -20.91 9.88
C CYS A 340 -9.93 -21.08 9.55
N LYS A 341 -9.54 -22.26 9.06
CA LYS A 341 -8.16 -22.53 8.67
C LYS A 341 -7.93 -21.95 7.28
N TYR A 342 -6.99 -21.02 7.18
CA TYR A 342 -6.58 -20.42 5.92
C TYR A 342 -5.22 -20.99 5.48
N ASP A 343 -5.08 -22.31 5.50
CA ASP A 343 -3.84 -23.04 5.20
C ASP A 343 -3.78 -23.61 3.78
N GLN A 344 -4.78 -23.32 2.95
CA GLN A 344 -4.81 -23.71 1.55
C GLN A 344 -3.78 -22.93 0.73
N PRO A 345 -3.23 -23.52 -0.35
CA PRO A 345 -2.39 -22.80 -1.30
C PRO A 345 -3.06 -21.54 -1.84
N LEU A 346 -2.27 -20.50 -2.02
CA LEU A 346 -2.69 -19.29 -2.70
C LEU A 346 -3.00 -19.59 -4.16
N ILE A 347 -3.87 -18.77 -4.76
CA ILE A 347 -4.15 -18.79 -6.19
C ILE A 347 -2.82 -18.64 -6.95
N SER A 348 -2.56 -19.57 -7.87
CA SER A 348 -1.32 -19.57 -8.64
C SER A 348 -1.27 -18.39 -9.62
N CYS A 349 -0.11 -17.75 -9.70
CA CYS A 349 0.18 -16.67 -10.65
C CYS A 349 1.60 -16.87 -11.20
N GLU A 350 1.73 -17.71 -12.22
CA GLU A 350 3.05 -18.12 -12.75
C GLU A 350 3.86 -16.96 -13.34
N ASN A 351 3.17 -15.95 -13.86
CA ASN A 351 3.80 -14.79 -14.50
C ASN A 351 4.22 -13.70 -13.51
N VAL A 352 4.07 -13.88 -12.20
CA VAL A 352 4.44 -12.88 -11.19
C VAL A 352 5.24 -13.53 -10.07
N LYS A 353 6.38 -12.90 -9.73
CA LYS A 353 7.20 -13.28 -8.57
C LYS A 353 7.56 -12.02 -7.77
N ILE A 354 7.44 -12.11 -6.46
CA ILE A 354 7.71 -11.03 -5.51
C ILE A 354 8.92 -11.44 -4.67
N ASN A 355 10.03 -10.73 -4.85
CA ASN A 355 11.28 -10.97 -4.17
C ASN A 355 11.47 -9.91 -3.08
N PHE A 356 11.50 -10.35 -1.83
CA PHE A 356 11.77 -9.44 -0.71
C PHE A 356 13.28 -9.27 -0.51
N LEU A 357 13.75 -8.03 -0.64
CA LEU A 357 15.14 -7.67 -0.39
C LEU A 357 15.35 -7.36 1.09
N SER A 358 16.57 -7.61 1.59
CA SER A 358 16.96 -7.30 2.97
C SER A 358 16.77 -5.81 3.26
N VAL A 359 16.11 -5.50 4.38
CA VAL A 359 15.84 -4.11 4.81
C VAL A 359 17.14 -3.35 5.14
N GLU A 360 18.22 -4.08 5.42
CA GLU A 360 19.55 -3.50 5.61
C GLU A 360 20.16 -2.91 4.34
N ASP A 361 19.60 -3.24 3.17
CA ASP A 361 20.12 -2.80 1.90
C ASP A 361 19.56 -1.44 1.46
N VAL A 362 18.59 -0.87 2.19
CA VAL A 362 17.95 0.42 1.84
C VAL A 362 18.97 1.50 1.51
N LEU A 363 20.07 1.61 2.27
CA LEU A 363 21.08 2.65 2.09
C LEU A 363 22.29 2.23 1.23
N LYS A 364 22.33 0.98 0.74
CA LYS A 364 23.50 0.40 0.08
C LYS A 364 23.18 -0.58 -1.05
N ILE A 365 21.93 -0.70 -1.49
CA ILE A 365 21.52 -1.62 -2.55
C ILE A 365 22.37 -1.43 -3.81
N GLN A 366 22.70 -0.19 -4.14
CA GLN A 366 23.49 0.16 -5.31
C GLN A 366 24.94 -0.34 -5.23
N THR A 367 25.50 -0.50 -4.03
CA THR A 367 26.87 -1.03 -3.87
C THR A 367 26.94 -2.54 -4.09
N LYS A 368 25.81 -3.22 -4.32
CA LYS A 368 25.77 -4.66 -4.51
C LYS A 368 25.95 -5.03 -5.98
N ALA A 369 27.03 -5.75 -6.27
CA ALA A 369 27.37 -6.18 -7.62
C ALA A 369 26.23 -6.95 -8.32
N ASN A 370 25.46 -7.77 -7.59
CA ASN A 370 24.36 -8.56 -8.14
C ASN A 370 23.06 -7.76 -8.41
N GLN A 371 23.03 -6.46 -8.08
CA GLN A 371 21.91 -5.56 -8.38
C GLN A 371 22.24 -4.56 -9.50
N ARG A 372 23.49 -4.50 -9.95
CA ARG A 372 23.93 -3.60 -11.02
C ARG A 372 23.27 -3.99 -12.35
N ASN A 373 22.80 -2.99 -13.11
CA ASN A 373 22.21 -3.15 -14.46
C ASN A 373 21.12 -4.23 -14.51
N LYS A 374 20.27 -4.30 -13.47
CA LYS A 374 19.34 -5.40 -13.28
C LYS A 374 17.89 -5.05 -13.61
N TYR A 375 17.49 -3.82 -13.34
CA TYR A 375 16.09 -3.43 -13.30
C TYR A 375 15.64 -2.72 -14.57
N ASP A 376 14.58 -3.24 -15.18
CA ASP A 376 13.90 -2.68 -16.34
C ASP A 376 12.96 -1.54 -15.91
N ILE A 377 12.43 -1.62 -14.68
CA ILE A 377 11.56 -0.62 -14.09
C ILE A 377 12.00 -0.33 -12.66
N ILE A 378 12.06 0.94 -12.29
CA ILE A 378 12.39 1.38 -10.94
C ILE A 378 11.31 2.37 -10.48
N VAL A 379 10.73 2.12 -9.32
CA VAL A 379 9.77 3.03 -8.69
C VAL A 379 10.31 3.45 -7.33
N VAL A 380 10.48 4.75 -7.14
CA VAL A 380 10.98 5.34 -5.90
C VAL A 380 9.86 6.06 -5.17
N ALA A 381 9.61 5.67 -3.93
CA ALA A 381 8.64 6.34 -3.07
C ALA A 381 9.12 7.75 -2.66
N ASN A 382 8.17 8.66 -2.44
CA ASN A 382 8.48 10.06 -2.15
C ASN A 382 9.34 10.24 -0.88
N ASN A 383 9.13 9.37 0.12
CA ASN A 383 9.86 9.38 1.39
C ASN A 383 11.19 8.62 1.36
N TYR A 384 11.52 7.96 0.24
CA TYR A 384 12.81 7.30 0.00
C TYR A 384 13.70 8.07 -0.95
N PHE A 385 13.18 9.12 -1.60
CA PHE A 385 13.94 9.96 -2.52
C PHE A 385 15.23 10.54 -1.89
N SER A 386 15.22 10.87 -0.60
CA SER A 386 16.40 11.38 0.11
C SER A 386 17.50 10.33 0.33
N PHE A 387 17.23 9.05 0.06
CA PHE A 387 18.23 7.97 0.18
C PHE A 387 18.94 7.67 -1.14
N LEU A 388 18.49 8.29 -2.24
CA LEU A 388 19.15 8.16 -3.53
C LEU A 388 20.53 8.81 -3.45
N LYS A 389 21.55 8.06 -3.86
CA LYS A 389 22.94 8.53 -3.97
C LYS A 389 23.29 8.64 -5.45
N ASP A 390 24.39 9.34 -5.75
CA ASP A 390 24.88 9.55 -7.13
C ASP A 390 25.13 8.25 -7.89
N ASP A 391 25.42 7.16 -7.17
CA ASP A 391 25.67 5.84 -7.74
C ASP A 391 24.38 4.99 -7.87
N PHE A 392 23.22 5.47 -7.44
CA PHE A 392 21.95 4.74 -7.58
C PHE A 392 21.58 4.37 -9.03
N PRO A 393 21.85 5.21 -10.07
CA PRO A 393 21.60 4.84 -11.46
C PRO A 393 22.33 3.59 -11.95
N GLN A 394 23.35 3.10 -11.25
CA GLN A 394 24.04 1.85 -11.62
C GLN A 394 23.11 0.61 -11.55
N LEU A 395 21.96 0.73 -10.88
CA LEU A 395 20.93 -0.30 -10.81
C LEU A 395 20.14 -0.44 -12.11
N PHE A 396 20.09 0.63 -12.91
CA PHE A 396 19.19 0.76 -14.05
C PHE A 396 19.73 -0.02 -15.23
N LYS A 397 18.86 -0.76 -15.92
CA LYS A 397 19.16 -1.24 -17.26
C LYS A 397 19.18 -0.09 -18.26
N ASP A 398 19.85 -0.30 -19.39
CA ASP A 398 19.68 0.59 -20.53
C ASP A 398 18.22 0.62 -20.98
N GLY A 399 17.70 1.81 -21.28
CA GLY A 399 16.30 2.00 -21.63
C GLY A 399 15.29 1.86 -20.47
N ALA A 400 15.74 1.65 -19.22
CA ALA A 400 14.85 1.41 -18.08
C ALA A 400 13.84 2.54 -17.84
N LEU A 401 12.63 2.17 -17.40
CA LEU A 401 11.60 3.09 -16.95
C LEU A 401 11.86 3.47 -15.49
N VAL A 402 12.07 4.75 -15.21
CA VAL A 402 12.30 5.28 -13.86
C VAL A 402 11.13 6.16 -13.45
N CYS A 403 10.47 5.77 -12.36
CA CYS A 403 9.28 6.40 -11.82
C CYS A 403 9.56 6.98 -10.43
N PHE A 404 9.25 8.25 -10.22
CA PHE A 404 9.35 8.91 -8.91
C PHE A 404 7.96 9.30 -8.42
N GLU A 405 7.55 8.76 -7.29
CA GLU A 405 6.34 9.18 -6.59
C GLU A 405 6.48 10.61 -6.10
N THR A 406 5.49 11.45 -6.40
CA THR A 406 5.47 12.86 -5.99
C THR A 406 4.68 13.04 -4.70
N ARG A 407 4.63 14.29 -4.23
CA ARG A 407 3.78 14.71 -3.12
C ARG A 407 2.42 15.26 -3.58
N GLN A 408 2.04 15.01 -4.83
CA GLN A 408 0.86 15.64 -5.45
C GLN A 408 -0.42 15.39 -4.65
N PHE A 409 -0.69 14.19 -4.16
CA PHE A 409 -1.92 13.94 -3.41
C PHE A 409 -1.69 13.93 -1.90
N THR A 410 -1.10 15.00 -1.38
CA THR A 410 -0.80 15.13 0.05
C THR A 410 -1.40 16.40 0.64
N THR A 411 -1.25 16.56 1.95
CA THR A 411 -1.58 17.79 2.67
C THR A 411 -0.44 18.82 2.69
N PHE A 412 0.67 18.57 1.98
CA PHE A 412 1.74 19.56 1.82
C PHE A 412 1.26 20.78 1.05
N SER A 413 1.94 21.91 1.25
CA SER A 413 1.69 23.13 0.49
C SER A 413 2.07 22.99 -0.99
N LYS A 414 1.49 23.84 -1.84
CA LYS A 414 1.84 23.87 -3.28
C LYS A 414 3.32 24.19 -3.47
N GLU A 415 3.87 25.05 -2.62
CA GLU A 415 5.28 25.41 -2.58
C GLU A 415 6.15 24.18 -2.25
N GLU A 416 5.80 23.41 -1.23
CA GLU A 416 6.52 22.18 -0.86
C GLU A 416 6.44 21.10 -1.95
N ILE A 417 5.26 20.94 -2.57
CA ILE A 417 5.07 19.99 -3.68
C ILE A 417 5.90 20.42 -4.90
N SER A 418 5.86 21.71 -5.24
CA SER A 418 6.64 22.28 -6.34
C SER A 418 8.15 22.13 -6.08
N ALA A 419 8.62 22.46 -4.89
CA ALA A 419 10.03 22.32 -4.51
C ALA A 419 10.50 20.86 -4.61
N PHE A 420 9.70 19.91 -4.12
CA PHE A 420 10.04 18.48 -4.21
C PHE A 420 10.02 17.98 -5.67
N THR A 421 9.08 18.46 -6.47
CA THR A 421 9.00 18.13 -7.91
C THR A 421 10.24 18.65 -8.65
N THR A 422 10.73 19.84 -8.29
CA THR A 422 11.97 20.40 -8.83
C THR A 422 13.18 19.56 -8.42
N GLN A 423 13.28 19.13 -7.16
CA GLN A 423 14.36 18.23 -6.72
C GLN A 423 14.41 16.93 -7.53
N ILE A 424 13.24 16.33 -7.84
CA ILE A 424 13.19 15.13 -8.71
C ILE A 424 13.71 15.44 -10.11
N ARG A 425 13.34 16.59 -10.68
CA ARG A 425 13.77 16.98 -12.03
C ARG A 425 15.27 17.26 -12.10
N ASP A 426 15.81 17.92 -11.08
CA ASP A 426 17.24 18.20 -10.98
C ASP A 426 18.04 16.89 -10.87
N TYR A 427 17.63 15.98 -9.97
CA TYR A 427 18.22 14.65 -9.85
C TYR A 427 18.14 13.86 -11.17
N ALA A 428 16.97 13.88 -11.84
CA ALA A 428 16.79 13.19 -13.11
C ALA A 428 17.72 13.74 -14.20
N LYS A 429 17.94 15.06 -14.22
CA LYS A 429 18.88 15.71 -15.14
C LYS A 429 20.32 15.30 -14.85
N ASP A 430 20.72 15.30 -13.58
CA ASP A 430 22.07 14.89 -13.16
C ASP A 430 22.34 13.42 -13.49
N CYS A 431 21.29 12.59 -13.45
CA CYS A 431 21.34 11.17 -13.82
C CYS A 431 21.07 10.91 -15.32
N HIS A 432 20.99 11.94 -16.17
CA HIS A 432 20.73 11.84 -17.61
C HIS A 432 19.44 11.09 -17.99
N LEU A 433 18.41 11.17 -17.15
CA LEU A 433 17.12 10.55 -17.41
C LEU A 433 16.25 11.45 -18.29
N LYS A 434 15.74 10.92 -19.41
CA LYS A 434 14.87 11.66 -20.33
C LYS A 434 13.41 11.58 -19.87
N PRO A 435 12.68 12.69 -19.72
CA PRO A 435 11.26 12.64 -19.37
C PRO A 435 10.42 11.98 -20.48
N LEU A 436 9.48 11.12 -20.09
CA LEU A 436 8.58 10.44 -21.04
C LEU A 436 7.38 11.29 -21.46
N THR A 437 7.03 12.30 -20.66
CA THR A 437 5.98 13.25 -20.99
C THR A 437 6.47 14.66 -20.73
N ASN A 438 5.92 15.62 -21.47
CA ASN A 438 6.06 17.01 -21.09
C ASN A 438 5.28 17.19 -19.80
N PHE A 439 5.97 17.39 -18.68
CA PHE A 439 5.35 17.63 -17.37
C PHE A 439 4.66 19.00 -17.39
N GLY A 440 3.45 19.04 -17.92
CA GLY A 440 2.65 20.26 -18.03
C GLY A 440 2.40 20.85 -16.64
N ILE A 441 2.56 22.17 -16.52
CA ILE A 441 2.49 22.89 -15.23
C ILE A 441 1.10 22.73 -14.56
N ASN A 442 0.05 22.49 -15.35
CA ASN A 442 -1.34 22.43 -14.87
C ASN A 442 -1.87 21.00 -14.69
N ILE A 443 -1.05 19.96 -14.90
CA ILE A 443 -1.49 18.57 -14.76
C ILE A 443 -0.92 18.02 -13.45
N PRO A 444 -1.76 17.57 -12.51
CA PRO A 444 -1.28 16.95 -11.28
C PRO A 444 -0.68 15.57 -11.60
N TYR A 445 0.62 15.42 -11.41
CA TYR A 445 1.32 14.14 -11.59
C TYR A 445 1.64 13.53 -10.23
N SER A 446 0.97 12.43 -9.88
CA SER A 446 1.31 11.61 -8.70
C SER A 446 2.61 10.84 -8.87
N ILE A 447 3.03 10.59 -10.11
CA ILE A 447 4.30 9.95 -10.46
C ILE A 447 4.91 10.69 -11.66
N LEU A 448 6.18 11.06 -11.57
CA LEU A 448 6.99 11.51 -12.71
C LEU A 448 7.72 10.33 -13.33
N LYS A 449 7.68 10.22 -14.65
CA LYS A 449 8.21 9.08 -15.40
C LYS A 449 9.31 9.51 -16.36
N TYR A 450 10.41 8.81 -16.33
CA TYR A 450 11.60 9.06 -17.13
C TYR A 450 12.09 7.75 -17.76
N ARG A 451 12.87 7.86 -18.84
CA ARG A 451 13.59 6.77 -19.48
C ARG A 451 15.09 6.96 -19.26
N ASN A 452 15.76 5.89 -18.83
CA ASN A 452 17.22 5.88 -18.76
C ASN A 452 17.78 5.81 -20.19
N ILE A 453 18.59 6.79 -20.56
CA ILE A 453 19.31 6.79 -21.83
C ILE A 453 20.77 6.66 -21.47
N SER A 454 21.35 5.47 -21.68
CA SER A 454 22.77 5.28 -21.47
C SER A 454 23.58 6.29 -22.31
N GLN A 455 24.69 6.79 -21.76
CA GLN A 455 25.63 7.68 -22.44
C GLN A 455 26.46 6.94 -23.52
N THR A 456 25.81 6.12 -24.34
CA THR A 456 26.42 5.49 -25.52
C THR A 456 25.84 6.13 -26.77
N GLN A 457 26.27 7.37 -27.01
CA GLN A 457 26.48 7.93 -28.35
C GLN A 457 27.83 8.63 -28.40
#